data_AF-A0A961K533-F1
#
_entry.id   AF-A0A961K533-F1
#
_cell.length_a   1.000
_cell.length_b   1.000
_cell.length_c   1.000
_cell.angle_alpha   90.00
_cell.angle_beta   90.00
_cell.angle_gamma   90.00
#
_symmetry.space_group_name_H-M   'P 1'
#
loop_
_entity.id
_entity.type
_entity.pdbx_description
1 polymer ?
#
loop_
_entity_poly.entity_id
_entity_poly.type
_entity_poly.pdbx_seq_one_letter_code
_entity_poly.pdbx_strand_id
1 'polypeptide(L)'
;MDVGILVGVTLVAAGIVAAVAWLIARWMAGAEELTAWPILLAILASLAVLQGAAKLAVIVDWLFGRLGVDAATALGGQFRVVVFAASFVPIAAYVVTFLLVFRRVKGGKG
;
A
#
# COMPACT_ATOMS: atom_id res chain seq x y z
N MET A 1 -19.08 -7.65 -14.62
CA MET A 1 -17.77 -7.48 -13.98
C MET A 1 -18.01 -6.96 -12.57
N ASP A 2 -17.84 -7.81 -11.55
CA ASP A 2 -17.95 -7.38 -10.14
C ASP A 2 -16.59 -6.89 -9.63
N VAL A 3 -16.19 -5.71 -10.11
CA VAL A 3 -14.89 -5.09 -9.75
C VAL A 3 -14.92 -4.45 -8.35
N GLY A 4 -16.11 -4.33 -7.75
CA GLY A 4 -16.30 -3.64 -6.46
C GLY A 4 -15.48 -4.23 -5.32
N ILE A 5 -15.32 -5.56 -5.28
CA ILE A 5 -14.49 -6.24 -4.27
C ILE A 5 -13.01 -5.89 -4.45
N LEU A 6 -12.52 -5.95 -5.68
CA LEU A 6 -11.13 -5.60 -5.98
C LEU A 6 -10.84 -4.14 -5.64
N VAL A 7 -11.73 -3.23 -6.03
CA VAL A 7 -11.63 -1.80 -5.72
C VAL A 7 -11.65 -1.58 -4.21
N GLY A 8 -12.61 -2.18 -3.50
CA GLY A 8 -12.74 -2.05 -2.05
C GLY A 8 -11.50 -2.53 -1.31
N VAL A 9 -11.02 -3.74 -1.62
CA VAL A 9 -9.81 -4.31 -1.01
C VAL A 9 -8.58 -3.44 -1.30
N THR A 10 -8.45 -2.96 -2.54
CA THR A 10 -7.33 -2.12 -2.95
C THR A 10 -7.34 -0.77 -2.24
N LEU A 11 -8.51 -0.13 -2.10
CA LEU A 11 -8.65 1.14 -1.40
C LEU A 11 -8.38 1.01 0.10
N VAL A 12 -8.88 -0.05 0.74
CA VAL A 12 -8.60 -0.34 2.15
C VAL A 12 -7.10 -0.58 2.36
N ALA A 13 -6.48 -1.39 1.50
CA ALA A 13 -5.04 -1.62 1.54
C ALA A 13 -4.26 -0.31 1.36
N ALA A 14 -4.63 0.52 0.39
CA ALA A 14 -4.00 1.82 0.17
C ALA A 14 -4.16 2.76 1.36
N GLY A 15 -5.32 2.79 2.01
CA GLY A 15 -5.57 3.58 3.22
C GLY A 15 -4.70 3.15 4.40
N ILE A 16 -4.60 1.84 4.65
CA ILE A 16 -3.73 1.29 5.70
C ILE A 16 -2.26 1.65 5.41
N VAL A 17 -1.82 1.44 4.18
CA VAL A 17 -0.45 1.74 3.76
C VAL A 17 -0.12 3.23 3.87
N ALA A 18 -1.05 4.12 3.49
CA ALA A 18 -0.91 5.55 3.65
C ALA A 18 -0.81 5.95 5.14
N ALA A 19 -1.61 5.35 6.02
CA ALA A 19 -1.55 5.61 7.46
C ALA A 19 -0.19 5.21 8.05
N VAL A 20 0.35 4.06 7.65
CA VAL A 20 1.69 3.61 8.04
C VAL A 20 2.76 4.57 7.51
N ALA A 21 2.68 4.96 6.23
CA ALA A 21 3.60 5.92 5.62
C ALA A 21 3.61 7.27 6.37
N TRP A 22 2.43 7.76 6.74
CA TRP A 22 2.26 8.99 7.50
C TRP A 22 2.93 8.92 8.88
N LEU A 23 2.73 7.82 9.62
CA LEU A 23 3.35 7.61 10.93
C LEU A 23 4.88 7.61 10.83
N ILE A 24 5.42 6.85 9.87
CA ILE A 24 6.87 6.73 9.68
C ILE A 24 7.46 8.08 9.25
N ALA A 25 6.85 8.76 8.29
CA ALA A 25 7.32 10.05 7.81
C ALA A 25 7.33 11.11 8.94
N ARG A 26 6.30 11.13 9.79
CA ARG A 26 6.23 12.03 10.94
C ARG A 26 7.29 11.72 11.98
N TRP A 27 7.51 10.43 12.27
CA TRP A 27 8.55 9.99 13.20
C TRP A 27 9.96 10.33 12.70
N MET A 28 10.24 10.04 11.42
CA MET A 28 11.53 10.35 10.78
C MET A 28 11.80 11.85 10.70
N ALA A 29 10.79 12.66 10.35
CA ALA A 29 10.96 14.10 10.27
C ALA A 29 11.04 14.77 11.67
N GLY A 30 10.58 14.07 12.71
CA GLY A 30 10.73 14.47 14.11
C GLY A 30 12.17 14.34 14.61
N ALA A 31 12.92 13.36 14.13
CA ALA A 31 14.30 13.09 14.55
C ALA A 31 15.27 14.23 14.14
N GLU A 32 16.09 14.70 15.09
CA GLU A 32 17.14 15.70 14.84
C GLU A 32 18.31 15.11 14.04
N GLU A 33 18.63 13.83 14.27
CA GLU A 33 19.62 13.07 13.50
C GLU A 33 18.97 11.82 12.87
N LEU A 34 19.11 11.70 11.55
CA LEU A 34 18.76 10.47 10.82
C LEU A 34 19.86 9.43 11.06
N THR A 35 19.81 8.80 12.24
CA THR A 35 20.65 7.64 12.55
C THR A 35 20.26 6.44 11.66
N ALA A 36 21.06 5.37 11.69
CA ALA A 36 20.82 4.18 10.86
C ALA A 36 19.44 3.53 11.11
N TRP A 37 18.90 3.67 12.32
CA TRP A 37 17.65 3.04 12.75
C TRP A 37 16.39 3.55 12.02
N PRO A 38 16.12 4.87 11.94
CA PRO A 38 15.03 5.42 11.15
C PRO A 38 15.05 4.99 9.69
N ILE A 39 16.24 4.94 9.08
CA ILE A 39 16.42 4.53 7.68
C ILE A 39 16.09 3.04 7.53
N LEU A 40 16.61 2.20 8.42
CA LEU A 40 16.31 0.76 8.42
C LEU A 40 14.82 0.49 8.57
N LEU A 41 14.13 1.20 9.47
CA LEU A 41 12.68 1.05 9.65
C LEU A 41 11.89 1.49 8.41
N ALA A 42 12.30 2.56 7.74
CA ALA A 42 11.69 2.98 6.48
C ALA A 42 11.89 1.96 5.36
N ILE A 43 13.07 1.33 5.28
CA ILE A 43 13.36 0.25 4.34
C ILE A 43 12.48 -0.97 4.66
N LEU A 44 12.42 -1.40 5.92
CA LEU A 44 11.59 -2.53 6.34
C LEU A 44 10.11 -2.29 6.05
N ALA A 45 9.60 -1.08 6.30
CA ALA A 45 8.24 -0.71 5.96
C ALA A 45 7.99 -0.73 4.44
N SER A 46 8.92 -0.21 3.64
CA SER A 46 8.83 -0.24 2.19
C SER A 46 8.81 -1.67 1.66
N LEU A 47 9.67 -2.56 2.21
CA LEU A 47 9.67 -3.98 1.90
C LEU A 47 8.35 -4.64 2.30
N ALA A 48 7.80 -4.33 3.47
CA ALA A 48 6.52 -4.87 3.93
C ALA A 48 5.37 -4.46 2.99
N VAL A 49 5.34 -3.21 2.53
CA VAL A 49 4.35 -2.73 1.54
C VAL A 49 4.50 -3.47 0.21
N LEU A 50 5.72 -3.64 -0.30
CA LEU A 50 5.97 -4.39 -1.53
C LEU A 50 5.54 -5.86 -1.41
N GLN A 51 5.84 -6.50 -0.28
CA GLN A 51 5.42 -7.88 -0.01
C GLN A 51 3.89 -7.99 0.14
N GLY A 52 3.25 -7.02 0.78
CA GLY A 52 1.80 -6.94 0.89
C GLY A 52 1.13 -6.77 -0.48
N ALA A 53 1.66 -5.88 -1.31
CA ALA A 53 1.18 -5.64 -2.67
C ALA A 53 1.32 -6.90 -3.55
N ALA A 54 2.44 -7.63 -3.44
CA ALA A 54 2.64 -8.90 -4.14
C ALA A 54 1.64 -9.98 -3.72
N LYS A 55 1.14 -9.94 -2.47
CA LYS A 55 0.14 -10.87 -1.94
C LYS A 55 -1.31 -10.45 -2.19
N LEU A 56 -1.55 -9.29 -2.82
CA LEU A 56 -2.89 -8.80 -3.12
C LEU A 56 -3.70 -9.80 -3.97
N ALA A 57 -3.02 -10.50 -4.90
CA ALA A 57 -3.64 -11.57 -5.70
C ALA A 57 -4.19 -12.71 -4.84
N VAL A 58 -3.46 -13.14 -3.82
CA VAL A 58 -3.90 -14.20 -2.91
C VAL A 58 -5.11 -13.73 -2.08
N ILE A 59 -5.08 -12.48 -1.60
CA ILE A 59 -6.15 -11.92 -0.77
C ILE A 59 -7.44 -11.77 -1.58
N VAL A 60 -7.34 -11.25 -2.80
CA VAL A 60 -8.50 -11.04 -3.68
C VAL A 60 -9.10 -12.38 -4.10
N ASP A 61 -8.26 -13.35 -4.51
CA ASP A 61 -8.70 -14.70 -4.89
C ASP A 61 -9.42 -15.40 -3.72
N TRP A 62 -8.85 -15.33 -2.51
CA TRP A 62 -9.45 -15.88 -1.31
C TRP A 62 -10.81 -15.22 -0.97
N LEU A 63 -10.95 -13.90 -1.16
CA LEU A 63 -12.19 -13.18 -0.89
C LEU A 63 -13.30 -13.57 -1.88
N PHE A 64 -12.98 -13.68 -3.17
CA PHE A 64 -13.91 -14.16 -4.20
C PHE A 64 -14.32 -15.61 -3.94
N GLY A 65 -13.36 -16.48 -3.57
CA GLY A 65 -13.64 -17.86 -3.18
C GLY A 65 -14.59 -17.99 -2.00
N ARG A 66 -14.48 -17.11 -0.98
CA ARG A 66 -15.44 -17.07 0.14
C ARG A 66 -16.85 -16.66 -0.26
N LEU A 67 -16.99 -15.90 -1.33
CA LEU A 67 -18.29 -15.46 -1.86
C LEU A 67 -18.87 -16.46 -2.86
N GLY A 68 -18.20 -17.60 -3.09
CA GLY A 68 -18.63 -18.62 -4.05
C GLY A 68 -18.48 -18.17 -5.50
N VAL A 69 -17.71 -17.12 -5.77
CA VAL A 69 -17.52 -16.54 -7.09
C VAL A 69 -16.13 -16.89 -7.60
N ASP A 70 -16.03 -17.39 -8.83
CA ASP A 70 -14.75 -17.59 -9.48
C ASP A 70 -14.12 -16.24 -9.88
N ALA A 71 -12.97 -15.93 -9.27
CA ALA A 71 -12.28 -14.67 -9.45
C ALA A 71 -11.80 -14.44 -10.89
N ALA A 72 -11.45 -15.53 -11.60
CA ALA A 72 -11.08 -15.46 -13.02
C ALA A 72 -12.26 -15.01 -13.87
N THR A 73 -13.46 -15.55 -13.61
CA THR A 73 -14.68 -15.21 -14.34
C THR A 73 -15.20 -13.81 -13.98
N ALA A 74 -15.14 -13.41 -12.70
CA ALA A 74 -15.58 -12.10 -12.22
C ALA A 74 -14.77 -10.92 -12.81
N LEU A 75 -13.47 -11.15 -13.06
CA LEU A 75 -12.52 -10.18 -13.61
C LEU A 75 -12.25 -10.40 -15.11
N GLY A 76 -13.16 -11.08 -15.82
CA GLY A 76 -13.13 -11.18 -17.29
C GLY A 76 -11.96 -11.98 -17.86
N GLY A 77 -11.46 -12.97 -17.13
CA GLY A 77 -10.30 -13.81 -17.50
C GLY A 77 -8.95 -13.14 -17.31
N GLN A 78 -8.90 -11.87 -16.88
CA GLN A 78 -7.68 -11.08 -16.74
C GLN A 78 -7.22 -10.88 -15.29
N PHE A 79 -7.64 -11.77 -14.39
CA PHE A 79 -7.38 -11.68 -12.94
C PHE A 79 -5.98 -11.18 -12.57
N ARG A 80 -4.93 -11.82 -13.10
CA ARG A 80 -3.54 -11.46 -12.79
C ARG A 80 -3.16 -10.06 -13.23
N VAL A 81 -3.60 -9.62 -14.41
CA VAL A 81 -3.28 -8.31 -14.97
C VAL A 81 -3.97 -7.21 -14.18
N VAL A 82 -5.27 -7.38 -13.87
CA VAL A 82 -6.06 -6.39 -13.15
C VAL A 82 -5.57 -6.26 -11.71
N VAL A 83 -5.25 -7.38 -11.04
CA VAL A 83 -4.68 -7.31 -9.68
C VAL A 83 -3.26 -6.74 -9.67
N PHE A 84 -2.44 -7.04 -10.67
CA PHE A 84 -1.12 -6.42 -10.82
C PHE A 84 -1.25 -4.89 -10.97
N ALA A 85 -2.15 -4.42 -11.83
CA ALA A 85 -2.44 -2.99 -11.96
C ALA A 85 -2.94 -2.37 -10.64
N ALA A 86 -3.83 -3.07 -9.92
CA ALA A 86 -4.33 -2.63 -8.62
C ALA A 86 -3.23 -2.53 -7.54
N SER A 87 -2.19 -3.36 -7.61
CA SER A 87 -1.08 -3.36 -6.64
C SER A 87 -0.24 -2.06 -6.68
N PHE A 88 -0.26 -1.32 -7.79
CA PHE A 88 0.41 -0.01 -7.86
C PHE A 88 -0.25 1.05 -7.00
N VAL A 89 -1.54 0.93 -6.70
CA VAL A 89 -2.29 1.90 -5.90
C VAL A 89 -1.75 2.04 -4.48
N PRO A 90 -1.61 0.96 -3.67
CA PRO A 90 -1.02 1.07 -2.34
C PRO A 90 0.45 1.50 -2.37
N ILE A 91 1.23 1.12 -3.40
CA ILE A 91 2.62 1.55 -3.57
C ILE A 91 2.68 3.07 -3.79
N ALA A 92 1.87 3.58 -4.72
CA ALA A 92 1.78 5.01 -4.98
C ALA A 92 1.30 5.78 -3.73
N ALA A 93 0.29 5.26 -3.03
CA ALA A 93 -0.22 5.83 -1.79
C ALA A 93 0.88 5.93 -0.72
N TYR A 94 1.72 4.90 -0.56
CA TYR A 94 2.87 4.93 0.34
C TYR A 94 3.84 6.07 -0.02
N VAL A 95 4.35 6.08 -1.25
CA VAL A 95 5.40 7.01 -1.70
C VAL A 95 4.91 8.45 -1.63
N VAL A 96 3.71 8.72 -2.16
CA VAL A 96 3.14 10.07 -2.17
C VAL A 96 2.90 10.55 -0.74
N THR A 97 2.28 9.73 0.12
CA THR A 97 2.02 10.12 1.51
C THR A 97 3.31 10.37 2.28
N PHE A 98 4.29 9.46 2.15
CA PHE A 98 5.58 9.60 2.82
C PHE A 98 6.28 10.91 2.41
N LEU A 99 6.40 11.18 1.12
CA LEU A 99 7.07 12.38 0.61
C LEU A 99 6.35 13.67 1.03
N LEU A 100 5.02 13.71 0.93
CA LEU A 100 4.24 14.89 1.30
C LEU A 100 4.38 15.20 2.80
N VAL A 101 4.26 14.19 3.65
CA VAL A 101 4.34 14.35 5.10
C VAL A 101 5.76 14.72 5.51
N PHE A 102 6.76 14.04 4.98
CA PHE A 102 8.16 14.32 5.29
C PHE A 102 8.56 15.74 4.88
N ARG A 103 8.19 16.19 3.66
CA ARG A 103 8.44 17.55 3.20
C ARG A 103 7.73 18.59 4.07
N ARG A 104 6.47 18.35 4.45
CA ARG A 104 5.68 19.28 5.27
C ARG A 104 6.26 19.45 6.67
N VAL A 105 6.66 18.35 7.31
CA VAL A 105 7.23 18.40 8.67
C VAL A 105 8.63 19.01 8.66
N LYS A 106 9.46 18.70 7.67
CA LYS A 106 10.81 19.29 7.58
C LYS A 106 10.78 20.76 7.14
N GLY A 107 9.88 21.13 6.23
CA GLY A 107 9.70 22.51 5.77
C GLY A 107 9.03 23.42 6.80
N GLY A 108 8.28 22.87 7.76
CA GLY A 108 7.75 23.62 8.90
C GLY A 108 8.73 23.82 10.06
N LYS A 109 9.95 23.27 9.97
CA LYS A 109 11.03 23.44 10.94
C LYS A 109 12.06 24.51 10.53
N GLY A 110 11.89 25.15 9.37
CA GLY A 110 12.71 26.28 8.90
C GLY A 110 11.92 27.57 8.96
#